data_AF-A0A4R0K0K8-F1
#
_entry.id   AF-A0A4R0K0K8-F1
#
_cell.length_a   1.000
_cell.length_b   1.000
_cell.length_c   1.000
_cell.angle_alpha   90.00
_cell.angle_beta   90.00
_cell.angle_gamma   90.00
#
_symmetry.space_group_name_H-M   'P 1'
#
loop_
_entity.id
_entity.type
_entity.pdbx_description
1 polymer ?
#
loop_
_entity_poly.entity_id
_entity_poly.type
_entity_poly.pdbx_seq_one_letter_code
_entity_poly.pdbx_strand_id
1 'polypeptide(L)'
;MGVTAIKSVANTVAGALYIVRNLETPSDTGGEGKYLEVWSGQNRRVNMWVPWSDNQTDFGNGKRITFEALIDSQDDPSNLPDSYNLWQSGDYLYFSRVDRFDSGEIVHGNSTINGDRSLEITTTGIRCY
;
A
#
# COMPACT_ATOMS: atom_id res chain seq x y z
N MET A 1 12.50 17.25 4.71
CA MET A 1 11.87 16.03 4.16
C MET A 1 10.55 15.83 4.88
N GLY A 2 9.42 15.84 4.15
CA GLY A 2 8.11 15.67 4.76
C GLY A 2 7.68 14.20 4.80
N VAL A 3 6.92 13.83 5.82
CA VAL A 3 6.44 12.46 6.03
C VAL A 3 4.97 12.38 5.60
N THR A 4 4.63 11.33 4.86
CA THR A 4 3.26 11.06 4.39
C THR A 4 2.56 10.04 5.29
N ALA A 5 1.31 10.31 5.64
CA ALA A 5 0.43 9.33 6.28
C ALA A 5 -0.73 8.96 5.34
N ILE A 6 -1.07 7.68 5.27
CA ILE A 6 -2.32 7.20 4.68
C ILE A 6 -3.41 7.25 5.76
N LYS A 7 -4.50 7.96 5.47
CA LYS A 7 -5.65 8.15 6.39
C LYS A 7 -6.83 7.25 6.06
N SER A 8 -6.86 6.74 4.83
CA SER A 8 -7.88 5.79 4.42
C SER A 8 -7.40 4.93 3.26
N VAL A 9 -7.91 3.71 3.20
CA VAL A 9 -7.68 2.78 2.08
C VAL A 9 -9.04 2.35 1.54
N ALA A 10 -9.31 2.68 0.28
CA ALA A 10 -10.47 2.23 -0.47
C ALA A 10 -10.07 1.09 -1.40
N ASN A 11 -10.97 0.12 -1.60
CA ASN A 11 -10.79 -0.97 -2.55
C ASN A 11 -11.94 -0.93 -3.57
N THR A 12 -11.63 -0.64 -4.83
CA THR A 12 -12.61 -0.64 -5.92
C THR A 12 -12.54 -1.89 -6.80
N VAL A 13 -11.68 -2.85 -6.47
CA VAL A 13 -11.53 -4.11 -7.22
C VAL A 13 -12.67 -5.04 -6.85
N ALA A 14 -13.59 -5.24 -7.80
CA ALA A 14 -14.76 -6.08 -7.61
C ALA A 14 -14.38 -7.51 -7.18
N GLY A 15 -15.02 -8.01 -6.12
CA GLY A 15 -14.82 -9.38 -5.64
C GLY A 15 -13.51 -9.64 -4.89
N ALA A 16 -12.61 -8.66 -4.78
CA ALA A 16 -11.35 -8.81 -4.08
C ALA A 16 -11.46 -8.36 -2.62
N LEU A 17 -10.82 -9.11 -1.73
CA LEU A 17 -10.38 -8.63 -0.42
C LEU A 17 -8.90 -8.25 -0.54
N TYR A 18 -8.50 -7.10 0.00
CA TYR A 18 -7.08 -6.81 0.20
C TYR A 18 -6.72 -6.87 1.68
N ILE A 19 -5.64 -7.57 1.97
CA ILE A 19 -4.92 -7.55 3.23
C ILE A 19 -3.85 -6.47 3.13
N VAL A 20 -3.94 -5.46 3.98
CA VAL A 20 -2.98 -4.35 4.04
C VAL A 20 -2.13 -4.46 5.30
N ARG A 21 -0.81 -4.38 5.14
CA ARG A 21 0.16 -4.45 6.26
C ARG A 21 1.22 -3.37 6.12
N ASN A 22 1.47 -2.63 7.19
CA ASN A 22 2.70 -1.85 7.33
C ASN A 22 3.79 -2.76 7.92
N LEU A 23 4.79 -3.12 7.13
CA LEU A 23 5.83 -4.04 7.59
C LEU A 23 6.86 -3.37 8.51
N GLU A 24 7.03 -2.04 8.43
CA GLU A 24 7.91 -1.29 9.33
C GLU A 24 7.23 -0.99 10.67
N THR A 25 5.96 -0.60 10.63
CA THR A 25 5.17 -0.24 11.82
C THR A 25 3.86 -1.03 11.88
N PRO A 26 3.88 -2.33 12.26
CA PRO A 26 2.70 -3.20 12.24
C PRO A 26 1.51 -2.68 13.07
N SER A 27 1.76 -1.87 14.11
CA SER A 27 0.71 -1.25 14.92
C SER A 27 -0.25 -0.37 14.11
N ASP A 28 0.20 0.19 12.99
CA ASP A 28 -0.64 1.01 12.09
C ASP A 28 -1.76 0.19 11.44
N THR A 29 -1.57 -1.12 11.32
CA THR A 29 -2.52 -2.08 10.74
C THR A 29 -3.00 -3.12 11.75
N GLY A 30 -2.97 -2.78 13.04
CA GLY A 30 -3.53 -3.59 14.13
C GLY A 30 -2.54 -4.41 14.96
N GLY A 31 -1.23 -4.34 14.68
CA GLY A 31 -0.17 -4.99 15.45
C GLY A 31 0.55 -6.13 14.70
N GLU A 32 1.53 -6.76 15.35
CA GLU A 32 2.29 -7.87 14.77
C GLU A 32 1.38 -9.04 14.37
N GLY A 33 1.56 -9.53 13.13
CA GLY A 33 0.74 -10.60 12.56
C GLY A 33 -0.73 -10.20 12.26
N LYS A 34 -1.11 -8.95 12.54
CA LYS A 34 -2.42 -8.39 12.18
C LYS A 34 -2.33 -7.62 10.87
N TYR A 35 -3.50 -7.33 10.34
CA TYR A 35 -3.65 -6.66 9.05
C TYR A 35 -4.98 -5.92 9.01
N LEU A 36 -5.03 -4.93 8.12
CA LEU A 36 -6.27 -4.26 7.77
C LEU A 36 -6.90 -4.98 6.58
N GLU A 37 -8.09 -5.54 6.79
CA GLU A 37 -8.93 -6.08 5.72
C GLU A 37 -9.72 -4.96 5.04
N VAL A 38 -9.65 -4.91 3.70
CA VAL A 38 -10.38 -3.95 2.87
C VAL A 38 -11.12 -4.71 1.77
N TRP A 39 -12.41 -5.02 2.01
CA TRP A 39 -13.24 -5.69 1.00
C TRP A 39 -13.60 -4.75 -0.16
N SER A 40 -13.91 -5.33 -1.31
CA SER A 40 -14.45 -4.65 -2.48
C SER A 40 -15.58 -3.68 -2.10
N GLY A 41 -15.48 -2.43 -2.55
CA GLY A 41 -16.44 -1.35 -2.28
C GLY A 41 -16.29 -0.69 -0.91
N GLN A 42 -15.37 -1.15 -0.06
CA GLN A 42 -15.12 -0.53 1.24
C GLN A 42 -14.10 0.59 1.17
N ASN A 43 -14.26 1.55 2.07
CA ASN A 43 -13.23 2.53 2.42
C ASN A 43 -12.98 2.46 3.93
N ARG A 44 -11.77 2.06 4.32
CA ARG A 44 -11.36 1.85 5.71
C ARG A 44 -10.49 3.00 6.17
N ARG A 45 -10.88 3.65 7.27
CA ARG A 45 -10.01 4.63 7.94
C ARG A 45 -8.82 3.93 8.58
N VAL A 46 -7.66 4.54 8.46
CA VAL A 46 -6.40 4.08 9.04
C VAL A 46 -5.57 5.30 9.40
N ASN A 47 -4.51 5.13 10.19
CA ASN A 47 -3.48 6.14 10.35
C ASN A 47 -2.14 5.45 10.23
N MET A 48 -1.65 5.35 9.00
CA MET A 48 -0.48 4.55 8.66
C MET A 48 0.59 5.44 8.04
N TRP A 49 1.75 5.51 8.66
CA TRP A 49 2.87 6.26 8.09
C TRP A 49 3.50 5.46 6.97
N VAL A 50 3.74 6.11 5.82
CA VAL A 50 4.41 5.43 4.70
C VAL A 50 5.90 5.29 5.04
N PRO A 51 6.45 4.05 5.06
CA PRO A 51 7.85 3.81 5.37
C PRO A 51 8.81 4.51 4.41
N TRP A 52 9.94 4.96 4.93
CA TRP A 52 11.00 5.57 4.13
C TRP A 52 12.01 4.51 3.68
N SER A 53 12.08 4.25 2.38
CA SER A 53 13.00 3.27 1.81
C SER A 53 13.78 3.92 0.68
N ASP A 54 15.11 3.96 0.78
CA ASP A 54 15.97 4.62 -0.20
C ASP A 54 16.84 3.63 -1.00
N ASN A 55 16.72 2.33 -0.71
CA ASN A 55 17.46 1.28 -1.38
C ASN A 55 16.81 -0.11 -1.19
N GLN A 56 17.33 -1.10 -1.92
CA GLN A 56 16.84 -2.49 -1.87
C GLN A 56 17.01 -3.16 -0.49
N THR A 57 18.01 -2.76 0.30
CA THR A 57 18.23 -3.32 1.64
C THR A 57 17.16 -2.84 2.62
N ASP A 58 16.86 -1.55 2.64
CA ASP A 58 15.76 -0.96 3.41
C ASP A 58 14.42 -1.61 3.05
N PHE A 59 14.16 -1.71 1.73
CA PHE A 59 12.96 -2.36 1.22
C PHE A 59 12.85 -3.81 1.69
N GLY A 60 13.94 -4.60 1.56
CA GLY A 60 14.01 -5.99 2.02
C GLY A 60 13.84 -6.16 3.54
N ASN A 61 14.23 -5.14 4.32
CA ASN A 61 14.05 -5.10 5.77
C ASN A 61 12.63 -4.66 6.20
N GLY A 62 11.68 -4.57 5.26
CA GLY A 62 10.28 -4.29 5.58
C GLY A 62 9.91 -2.81 5.58
N LYS A 63 10.75 -1.91 5.03
CA LYS A 63 10.36 -0.50 4.86
C LYS A 63 9.41 -0.31 3.68
N ARG A 64 8.22 -0.91 3.78
CA ARG A 64 7.13 -0.83 2.81
C ARG A 64 5.79 -1.23 3.43
N ILE A 65 4.71 -0.82 2.78
CA ILE A 65 3.37 -1.31 3.03
C ILE A 65 3.03 -2.32 1.93
N THR A 66 2.50 -3.48 2.31
CA THR A 66 2.03 -4.49 1.36
C THR A 66 0.50 -4.48 1.25
N PHE A 67 0.01 -4.74 0.04
CA PHE A 67 -1.40 -4.91 -0.27
C PHE A 67 -1.53 -6.26 -0.98
N GLU A 68 -1.94 -7.29 -0.25
CA GLU A 68 -2.05 -8.65 -0.76
C GLU A 68 -3.52 -8.93 -1.10
N ALA A 69 -3.80 -9.28 -2.36
CA ALA A 69 -5.13 -9.68 -2.77
C ALA A 69 -5.44 -11.09 -2.26
N LEU A 70 -6.54 -11.23 -1.53
CA LEU A 70 -7.22 -12.50 -1.28
C LEU A 70 -8.53 -12.52 -2.06
N ILE A 71 -8.73 -13.58 -2.82
CA ILE A 71 -9.90 -13.72 -3.68
C ILE A 71 -10.83 -14.74 -3.02
N ASP A 72 -12.08 -14.34 -2.75
CA ASP A 72 -13.12 -15.31 -2.39
C ASP A 72 -13.67 -15.95 -3.67
N SER A 73 -12.98 -17.00 -4.11
CA SER A 73 -13.34 -18.10 -5.02
C SER A 73 -14.20 -17.88 -6.30
N GLN A 74 -13.81 -18.61 -7.36
CA GLN A 74 -14.56 -19.06 -8.55
C GLN A 74 -14.36 -18.37 -9.91
N ASP A 75 -13.97 -17.10 -9.99
CA ASP A 75 -13.66 -16.46 -11.28
C ASP A 75 -12.15 -16.29 -11.46
N ASP A 76 -11.65 -16.87 -12.55
CA ASP A 76 -10.27 -16.92 -13.06
C ASP A 76 -9.20 -16.13 -12.27
N PRO A 77 -8.34 -16.81 -11.47
CA PRO A 77 -7.30 -16.16 -10.67
C PRO A 77 -6.21 -15.47 -11.49
N SER A 78 -6.19 -15.63 -12.83
CA SER A 78 -5.17 -15.04 -13.70
C SER A 78 -5.36 -13.54 -13.99
N ASN A 79 -6.49 -12.94 -13.61
CA ASN A 79 -6.83 -11.55 -13.93
C ASN A 79 -6.89 -10.60 -12.73
N LEU A 80 -6.60 -11.07 -11.52
CA LEU A 80 -6.65 -10.23 -10.33
C LEU A 80 -5.24 -9.78 -9.92
N PRO A 81 -5.08 -8.51 -9.51
CA PRO A 81 -3.75 -7.93 -9.40
C PRO A 81 -2.91 -8.59 -8.31
N ASP A 82 -1.74 -9.04 -8.73
CA ASP A 82 -0.62 -9.44 -7.89
C ASP A 82 -0.30 -8.33 -6.88
N SER A 83 0.01 -8.74 -5.66
CA SER A 83 0.23 -7.88 -4.50
C SER A 83 1.02 -6.60 -4.80
N TYR A 84 0.62 -5.50 -4.17
CA TYR A 84 1.30 -4.20 -4.32
C TYR A 84 2.20 -3.88 -3.13
N ASN A 85 3.25 -3.12 -3.39
CA ASN A 85 4.12 -2.51 -2.39
C ASN A 85 4.02 -0.99 -2.51
N LEU A 86 4.03 -0.27 -1.39
CA LEU A 86 4.07 1.19 -1.31
C LEU A 86 5.18 1.63 -0.35
N TRP A 87 5.99 2.60 -0.76
CA TRP A 87 7.01 3.22 0.08
C TRP A 87 7.23 4.68 -0.31
N GLN A 88 7.92 5.42 0.54
CA GLN A 88 8.36 6.78 0.28
C GLN A 88 9.87 6.81 0.05
N SER A 89 10.32 7.59 -0.94
CA SER A 89 11.73 7.94 -1.13
C SER A 89 11.84 9.36 -1.64
N GLY A 90 12.73 10.17 -1.04
CA GLY A 90 12.76 11.60 -1.29
C GLY A 90 11.38 12.26 -1.07
N ASP A 91 10.94 13.06 -2.03
CA ASP A 91 9.66 13.79 -1.97
C ASP A 91 8.50 13.03 -2.66
N TYR A 92 8.65 11.74 -2.95
CA TYR A 92 7.70 10.97 -3.75
C TYR A 92 7.26 9.68 -3.05
N LEU A 93 6.02 9.29 -3.33
CA LEU A 93 5.49 7.97 -3.04
C LEU A 93 5.66 7.09 -4.27
N TYR A 94 6.18 5.90 -4.05
CA TYR A 94 6.40 4.88 -5.06
C TYR A 94 5.53 3.68 -4.77
N PHE A 95 5.03 3.05 -5.84
CA PHE A 95 4.43 1.73 -5.76
C PHE A 95 5.08 0.75 -6.73
N SER A 96 4.99 -0.54 -6.44
CA SER A 96 5.36 -1.59 -7.38
C SER A 96 4.48 -2.82 -7.20
N ARG A 97 4.30 -3.58 -8.28
CA ARG A 97 3.70 -4.93 -8.29
C ARG A 97 4.71 -6.03 -8.04
N VAL A 98 6.00 -5.69 -8.04
CA VAL A 98 7.11 -6.61 -7.80
C VAL A 98 7.73 -6.27 -6.45
N ASP A 99 8.17 -7.28 -5.72
CA ASP A 99 8.82 -7.12 -4.43
C ASP A 99 10.28 -6.64 -4.58
N ARG A 100 10.47 -5.47 -5.22
CA ARG A 100 11.78 -4.91 -5.58
C ARG A 100 11.77 -3.38 -5.59
N PHE A 101 12.74 -2.75 -4.93
CA PHE A 101 12.83 -1.30 -4.78
C PHE A 101 12.99 -0.54 -6.10
N ASP A 102 13.85 -1.01 -7.00
CA ASP A 102 14.15 -0.35 -8.28
C ASP A 102 13.05 -0.47 -9.34
N SER A 103 11.94 -1.15 -9.02
CA SER A 103 10.78 -1.31 -9.88
C SER A 103 9.65 -0.32 -9.59
N GLY A 104 9.89 0.65 -8.69
CA GLY A 104 8.90 1.61 -8.24
C GLY A 104 8.47 2.62 -9.30
N GLU A 105 7.16 2.78 -9.45
CA GLU A 105 6.52 3.86 -10.21
C GLU A 105 6.00 4.94 -9.25
N ILE A 106 6.11 6.21 -9.63
CA ILE A 106 5.63 7.32 -8.80
C ILE A 106 4.10 7.35 -8.81
N VAL A 107 3.48 7.26 -7.64
CA VAL A 107 2.01 7.42 -7.49
C VAL A 107 1.61 8.79 -7.00
N HIS A 108 2.52 9.53 -6.36
CA HIS A 108 2.28 10.88 -5.89
C HIS A 108 3.59 11.61 -5.62
N GLY A 109 3.63 12.93 -5.83
CA GLY A 109 4.77 13.78 -5.47
C GLY A 109 4.44 14.79 -4.37
N ASN A 110 5.46 15.50 -3.90
CA ASN A 110 5.34 16.58 -2.92
C ASN A 110 4.85 16.08 -1.54
N SER A 111 5.63 15.18 -0.93
CA SER A 111 5.52 14.83 0.49
C SER A 111 5.84 16.06 1.35
N THR A 112 4.89 16.98 1.51
CA THR A 112 4.98 18.03 2.54
C THR A 112 4.84 17.39 3.91
N ILE A 113 5.45 17.97 4.95
CA ILE A 113 5.26 17.53 6.34
C ILE A 113 3.74 17.54 6.64
N ASN A 114 3.17 16.39 7.01
CA ASN A 114 1.72 16.15 7.21
C ASN A 114 0.89 16.07 5.91
N GLY A 115 1.47 15.55 4.83
CA GLY A 115 0.73 15.21 3.60
C GLY A 115 -0.17 14.00 3.83
N ASP A 116 -1.25 14.17 4.56
CA ASP A 116 -2.28 13.15 4.72
C ASP A 116 -2.85 12.79 3.35
N ARG A 117 -2.93 11.49 3.06
CA ARG A 117 -3.43 10.98 1.79
C ARG A 117 -4.52 9.94 1.99
N SER A 118 -5.44 9.90 1.05
CA SER A 118 -6.35 8.77 0.86
C SER A 118 -5.81 7.89 -0.26
N LEU A 119 -5.86 6.58 -0.05
CA LEU A 119 -5.37 5.58 -0.99
C LEU A 119 -6.54 4.81 -1.59
N GLU A 120 -6.49 4.54 -2.89
CA GLU A 120 -7.45 3.72 -3.63
C GLU A 120 -6.74 2.58 -4.35
N ILE A 121 -7.16 1.35 -4.08
CA ILE A 121 -6.71 0.13 -4.75
C ILE A 121 -7.63 -0.12 -5.95
N THR A 122 -7.02 -0.21 -7.12
CA THR A 122 -7.70 -0.41 -8.42
C THR A 122 -7.17 -1.66 -9.11
N THR A 123 -7.81 -2.07 -10.21
CA THR A 123 -7.34 -3.20 -11.04
C THR A 123 -5.99 -2.93 -11.70
N THR A 124 -5.59 -1.67 -11.81
CA THR A 124 -4.35 -1.26 -12.47
C THR A 124 -3.25 -0.84 -11.50
N GLY A 125 -3.49 -0.86 -10.18
CA GLY A 125 -2.52 -0.42 -9.19
C GLY A 125 -3.14 0.43 -8.09
N ILE A 126 -2.33 1.33 -7.54
CA ILE A 126 -2.71 2.20 -6.43
C ILE A 126 -2.77 3.66 -6.89
N ARG A 127 -3.74 4.42 -6.37
CA ARG A 127 -3.83 5.87 -6.51
C ARG A 127 -3.83 6.53 -5.14
N CYS A 128 -3.16 7.68 -5.04
CA CYS A 128 -3.14 8.51 -3.85
C CYS A 128 -3.75 9.88 -4.14
N TYR A 129 -4.53 10.40 -3.20
CA TYR A 129 -5.22 11.69 -3.26
C TYR A 129 -4.90 12.53 -2.02
#